data_AF-A0A2V8EH93-F1
#
_entry.id   AF-A0A2V8EH93-F1
#
_cell.length_a   1.000
_cell.length_b   1.000
_cell.length_c   1.000
_cell.angle_alpha   90.00
_cell.angle_beta   90.00
_cell.angle_gamma   90.00
#
_symmetry.space_group_name_H-M   'P 1'
#
loop_
_entity.id
_entity.type
_entity.pdbx_description
1 polymer ?
#
loop_
_entity_poly.entity_id
_entity_poly.type
_entity_poly.pdbx_seq_one_letter_code
_entity_poly.pdbx_strand_id
1 'polypeptide(L)'
;MVVAMFLSGISPSFMPQAQVSAQVAAGGAPVGQGFSITAEDYRFIYEQILVAQDHAAGGSLLGSGPNQVLDPQLPRGLRTVDGSFNNLIPVPDQHMFGAADRLFPRLLTPNFRDAQPNPATGLATSYKQNTGTVFDSEPRTISNLIVDQTTTIAPPPGVGAGNPAAQAAHDNPCGSGGFVCGAPAPPEPGDPTGSLFIPNIT
;
A
#
# COMPACT_ATOMS: atom_id res chain seq x y z
N MET A 1 -82.33 -19.81 10.93
CA MET A 1 -81.18 -20.67 10.57
C MET A 1 -79.92 -19.85 10.76
N VAL A 2 -79.10 -20.24 11.75
CA VAL A 2 -77.89 -19.56 12.17
C VAL A 2 -76.76 -19.98 11.22
N VAL A 3 -76.12 -19.02 10.54
CA VAL A 3 -74.93 -19.26 9.72
C VAL A 3 -73.73 -18.76 10.51
N ALA A 4 -72.86 -19.70 10.89
CA ALA A 4 -71.67 -19.48 11.69
C ALA A 4 -70.58 -18.75 10.87
N MET A 5 -70.06 -17.65 11.42
CA MET A 5 -68.79 -17.05 11.00
C MET A 5 -67.64 -17.91 11.54
N PHE A 6 -66.87 -18.54 10.64
CA PHE A 6 -65.58 -19.13 10.98
C PHE A 6 -64.48 -18.09 10.75
N LEU A 7 -63.87 -17.62 11.85
CA LEU A 7 -62.61 -16.86 11.83
C LEU A 7 -61.47 -17.80 11.41
N SER A 8 -60.84 -17.54 10.26
CA SER A 8 -59.59 -18.17 9.86
C SER A 8 -58.41 -17.54 10.60
N GLY A 9 -57.93 -18.19 11.66
CA GLY A 9 -56.70 -17.82 12.36
C GLY A 9 -55.47 -18.15 11.51
N ILE A 10 -54.78 -17.12 11.03
CA ILE A 10 -53.45 -17.24 10.43
C ILE A 10 -52.46 -17.31 11.60
N SER A 11 -51.82 -18.47 11.79
CA SER A 11 -50.67 -18.59 12.69
C SER A 11 -49.41 -18.72 11.82
N PRO A 12 -48.40 -17.84 11.95
CA PRO A 12 -47.13 -18.04 11.27
C PRO A 12 -46.43 -19.25 11.90
N SER A 13 -46.18 -20.28 11.09
CA SER A 13 -45.37 -21.43 11.47
C SER A 13 -43.90 -21.01 11.51
N PHE A 14 -43.34 -20.89 12.71
CA PHE A 14 -41.89 -20.78 12.89
C PHE A 14 -41.25 -22.12 12.54
N MET A 15 -40.54 -22.20 11.41
CA MET A 15 -39.67 -23.34 11.12
C MET A 15 -38.40 -23.22 11.97
N PRO A 16 -37.96 -24.30 12.66
CA PRO A 16 -36.67 -24.30 13.33
C PRO A 16 -35.54 -24.21 12.29
N GLN A 17 -34.64 -23.23 12.45
CA GLN A 17 -33.45 -23.10 11.60
C GLN A 17 -32.57 -24.34 11.74
N ALA A 18 -32.22 -24.97 10.62
CA ALA A 18 -31.24 -26.04 10.60
C ALA A 18 -29.85 -25.47 10.93
N GLN A 19 -29.26 -25.94 12.03
CA GLN A 19 -27.89 -25.60 12.40
C GLN A 19 -26.91 -26.31 11.45
N VAL A 20 -26.23 -25.54 10.61
CA VAL A 20 -25.13 -26.05 9.78
C VAL A 20 -23.87 -26.10 10.65
N SER A 21 -23.41 -27.29 10.98
CA SER A 21 -22.18 -27.48 11.75
C SER A 21 -20.97 -27.45 10.81
N ALA A 22 -20.14 -26.42 10.91
CA ALA A 22 -18.85 -26.35 10.22
C ALA A 22 -17.87 -27.39 10.82
N GLN A 23 -17.16 -28.11 9.97
CA GLN A 23 -16.20 -29.14 10.41
C GLN A 23 -14.95 -28.49 11.02
N VAL A 24 -14.62 -28.87 12.26
CA VAL A 24 -13.44 -28.39 13.00
C VAL A 24 -12.23 -29.26 12.64
N ALA A 25 -11.12 -28.62 12.24
CA ALA A 25 -9.82 -29.28 12.16
C ALA A 25 -9.27 -29.52 13.58
N ALA A 26 -8.80 -30.73 13.87
CA ALA A 26 -8.33 -31.11 15.20
C ALA A 26 -7.19 -30.21 15.68
N GLY A 27 -7.39 -29.53 16.82
CA GLY A 27 -6.36 -28.73 17.51
C GLY A 27 -6.40 -27.22 17.24
N GLY A 28 -7.28 -26.73 16.36
CA GLY A 28 -7.60 -25.29 16.26
C GLY A 28 -8.78 -24.93 17.15
N ALA A 29 -8.84 -23.68 17.63
CA ALA A 29 -10.10 -23.13 18.12
C ALA A 29 -11.17 -23.36 17.04
N PRO A 30 -12.42 -23.76 17.38
CA PRO A 30 -13.44 -23.98 16.37
C PRO A 30 -13.53 -22.74 15.48
N VAL A 31 -13.33 -22.91 14.18
CA VAL A 31 -13.44 -21.82 13.21
C VAL A 31 -14.81 -21.16 13.42
N GLY A 32 -14.82 -19.88 13.81
CA GLY A 32 -16.06 -19.13 14.07
C GLY A 32 -16.53 -19.06 15.52
N GLN A 33 -15.75 -19.46 16.53
CA GLN A 33 -16.07 -19.09 17.93
C GLN A 33 -16.13 -17.56 18.08
N GLY A 34 -17.33 -17.03 18.33
CA GLY A 34 -17.60 -15.59 18.42
C GLY A 34 -18.07 -14.91 17.13
N PHE A 35 -18.18 -15.64 16.01
CA PHE A 35 -18.70 -15.12 14.74
C PHE A 35 -20.07 -15.76 14.44
N SER A 36 -21.13 -15.17 15.00
CA SER A 36 -22.51 -15.59 14.72
C SER A 36 -23.07 -14.76 13.58
N ILE A 37 -23.38 -15.39 12.45
CA ILE A 37 -24.02 -14.73 11.31
C ILE A 37 -25.55 -14.72 11.55
N THR A 38 -26.13 -13.53 11.64
CA THR A 38 -27.57 -13.33 11.77
C THR A 38 -28.26 -13.32 10.41
N ALA A 39 -29.60 -13.37 10.39
CA ALA A 39 -30.35 -13.29 9.14
C ALA A 39 -30.09 -11.96 8.39
N GLU A 40 -29.90 -10.87 9.13
CA GLU A 40 -29.57 -9.54 8.61
C GLU A 40 -28.18 -9.53 7.94
N ASP A 41 -27.20 -10.23 8.51
CA ASP A 41 -25.86 -10.35 7.92
C ASP A 41 -25.91 -11.10 6.59
N TYR A 42 -26.66 -12.21 6.53
CA TYR A 42 -26.87 -12.95 5.26
C TYR A 42 -27.53 -12.07 4.20
N ARG A 43 -28.55 -11.29 4.59
CA ARG A 43 -29.22 -10.37 3.67
C ARG A 43 -28.27 -9.30 3.17
N PHE A 44 -27.47 -8.71 4.05
CA PHE A 44 -26.48 -7.70 3.68
C PHE A 44 -25.43 -8.26 2.70
N ILE A 45 -24.85 -9.43 2.99
CA ILE A 45 -23.85 -10.09 2.13
C ILE A 45 -24.46 -10.44 0.77
N TYR A 46 -25.67 -11.00 0.75
CA TYR A 46 -26.37 -11.33 -0.48
C TYR A 46 -26.60 -10.10 -1.35
N GLU A 47 -27.05 -8.99 -0.76
CA GLU A 47 -27.20 -7.73 -1.48
C GLU A 47 -25.87 -7.19 -2.04
N GLN A 48 -24.73 -7.36 -1.34
CA GLN A 48 -23.42 -6.96 -1.88
C GLN A 48 -23.02 -7.80 -3.09
N ILE A 49 -23.31 -9.12 -3.04
CA ILE A 49 -23.03 -10.04 -4.13
C ILE A 49 -23.84 -9.67 -5.38
N LEU A 50 -25.13 -9.35 -5.23
CA LEU A 50 -25.98 -8.95 -6.36
C LEU A 50 -25.48 -7.67 -7.05
N VAL A 51 -25.12 -6.65 -6.26
CA VAL A 51 -24.51 -5.41 -6.77
C VAL A 51 -23.22 -5.71 -7.54
N ALA A 52 -22.34 -6.56 -6.97
CA ALA A 52 -21.07 -6.91 -7.60
C ALA A 52 -21.25 -7.72 -8.89
N GLN A 53 -22.23 -8.65 -8.93
CA GLN A 53 -22.53 -9.44 -10.12
C GLN A 53 -23.07 -8.58 -11.26
N ASP A 54 -23.99 -7.66 -10.97
CA ASP A 54 -24.54 -6.75 -11.98
C ASP A 54 -23.46 -5.84 -12.54
N HIS A 55 -22.61 -5.26 -11.68
CA HIS A 55 -21.46 -4.46 -12.10
C HIS A 55 -20.47 -5.26 -12.96
N ALA A 56 -20.13 -6.49 -12.56
CA ALA A 56 -19.25 -7.36 -13.34
C ALA A 56 -19.83 -7.76 -14.70
N ALA A 57 -21.17 -7.78 -14.83
CA ALA A 57 -21.87 -8.00 -16.09
C ALA A 57 -21.92 -6.74 -17.00
N GLY A 58 -21.34 -5.62 -16.57
CA GLY A 58 -21.34 -4.35 -17.30
C GLY A 58 -22.46 -3.39 -16.92
N GLY A 59 -23.20 -3.68 -15.84
CA GLY A 59 -24.20 -2.78 -15.26
C GLY A 59 -23.60 -1.51 -14.67
N SER A 60 -24.41 -0.45 -14.56
CA SER A 60 -23.98 0.81 -13.91
C SER A 60 -23.94 0.64 -12.40
N LEU A 61 -22.78 0.83 -11.78
CA LEU A 61 -22.63 0.68 -10.33
C LEU A 61 -23.29 1.83 -9.55
N LEU A 62 -23.30 3.06 -10.08
CA LEU A 62 -23.95 4.22 -9.45
C LEU A 62 -25.31 4.47 -10.12
N GLY A 63 -26.36 4.65 -9.31
CA GLY A 63 -27.70 4.99 -9.78
C GLY A 63 -28.82 4.55 -8.83
N SER A 64 -30.07 4.77 -9.24
CA SER A 64 -31.27 4.44 -8.45
C SER A 64 -31.90 3.10 -8.81
N GLY A 65 -31.30 2.34 -9.72
CA GLY A 65 -31.80 1.05 -10.18
C GLY A 65 -31.58 -0.09 -9.18
N PRO A 66 -32.19 -1.26 -9.44
CA PRO A 66 -31.90 -2.48 -8.70
C PRO A 66 -30.40 -2.82 -8.77
N ASN A 67 -29.81 -3.24 -7.66
CA ASN A 67 -28.39 -3.60 -7.56
C ASN A 67 -27.41 -2.45 -7.86
N GLN A 68 -27.87 -1.20 -7.77
CA GLN A 68 -27.02 0.00 -7.90
C GLN A 68 -26.80 0.66 -6.53
N VAL A 69 -25.71 1.42 -6.44
CA VAL A 69 -25.40 2.25 -5.29
C VAL A 69 -26.07 3.60 -5.50
N LEU A 70 -27.00 3.95 -4.60
CA LEU A 70 -27.78 5.20 -4.69
C LEU A 70 -26.92 6.44 -4.43
N ASP A 71 -25.98 6.35 -3.49
CA ASP A 71 -25.12 7.44 -3.06
C ASP A 71 -23.66 6.97 -3.09
N PRO A 72 -22.74 7.70 -3.76
CA PRO A 72 -21.33 7.33 -3.90
C PRO A 72 -20.58 7.17 -2.57
N GLN A 73 -21.13 7.67 -1.45
CA GLN A 73 -20.55 7.54 -0.12
C GLN A 73 -20.88 6.20 0.56
N LEU A 74 -21.79 5.41 -0.02
CA LEU A 74 -22.21 4.14 0.56
C LEU A 74 -21.22 3.00 0.24
N PRO A 75 -20.82 2.20 1.25
CA PRO A 75 -19.91 1.07 1.05
C PRO A 75 -20.69 -0.15 0.54
N ARG A 76 -21.11 -0.12 -0.73
CA ARG A 76 -21.91 -1.16 -1.37
C ARG A 76 -21.17 -1.84 -2.52
N GLY A 77 -21.41 -3.15 -2.69
CA GLY A 77 -20.74 -4.00 -3.67
C GLY A 77 -19.44 -4.61 -3.13
N LEU A 78 -18.63 -5.14 -4.05
CA LEU A 78 -17.32 -5.71 -3.78
C LEU A 78 -16.24 -4.91 -4.50
N ARG A 79 -15.03 -4.87 -3.92
CA ARG A 79 -13.88 -4.23 -4.57
C ARG A 79 -13.53 -4.97 -5.86
N THR A 80 -13.26 -4.20 -6.91
CA THR A 80 -12.65 -4.71 -8.14
C THR A 80 -11.18 -5.08 -7.88
N VAL A 81 -10.65 -5.98 -8.70
CA VAL A 81 -9.25 -6.43 -8.58
C VAL A 81 -8.28 -5.36 -9.04
N ASP A 82 -8.63 -4.59 -10.06
CA ASP A 82 -7.82 -3.50 -10.60
C ASP A 82 -7.94 -2.22 -9.77
N GLY A 83 -8.84 -2.17 -8.77
CA GLY A 83 -9.05 -0.98 -7.93
C GLY A 83 -9.94 0.09 -8.56
N SER A 84 -10.47 -0.14 -9.76
CA SER A 84 -11.50 0.72 -10.37
C SER A 84 -12.75 0.79 -9.50
N PHE A 85 -13.46 1.92 -9.55
CA PHE A 85 -14.70 2.15 -8.79
C PHE A 85 -14.56 2.09 -7.26
N ASN A 86 -13.35 2.28 -6.70
CA ASN A 86 -13.19 2.58 -5.28
C ASN A 86 -13.77 3.97 -4.90
N ASN A 87 -13.81 4.88 -5.87
CA ASN A 87 -14.59 6.11 -5.82
C ASN A 87 -15.67 6.00 -6.91
N LEU A 88 -16.91 6.39 -6.62
CA LEU A 88 -18.02 6.24 -7.57
C LEU A 88 -18.32 7.51 -8.36
N ILE A 89 -17.59 8.61 -8.12
CA ILE A 89 -17.78 9.89 -8.81
C ILE A 89 -17.25 9.77 -10.25
N PRO A 90 -18.12 9.86 -11.28
CA PRO A 90 -17.71 9.65 -12.67
C PRO A 90 -17.03 10.89 -13.28
N VAL A 91 -17.22 12.09 -12.70
CA VAL A 91 -16.69 13.35 -13.25
C VAL A 91 -16.06 14.19 -12.13
N PRO A 92 -14.80 14.63 -12.27
CA PRO A 92 -13.82 14.27 -13.31
C PRO A 92 -13.19 12.88 -13.06
N ASP A 93 -13.54 11.86 -13.86
CA ASP A 93 -12.98 10.48 -13.91
C ASP A 93 -12.41 9.91 -12.60
N GLN A 94 -13.07 10.18 -11.47
CA GLN A 94 -12.53 9.82 -10.15
C GLN A 94 -12.69 8.33 -9.88
N HIS A 95 -13.56 7.65 -10.64
CA HIS A 95 -13.73 6.21 -10.56
C HIS A 95 -12.50 5.41 -10.93
N MET A 96 -11.50 6.04 -11.56
CA MET A 96 -10.20 5.42 -11.85
C MET A 96 -9.12 5.82 -10.84
N PHE A 97 -9.45 6.52 -9.75
CA PHE A 97 -8.46 6.91 -8.74
C PHE A 97 -7.99 5.70 -7.95
N GLY A 98 -6.67 5.49 -7.95
CA GLY A 98 -6.04 4.35 -7.29
C GLY A 98 -6.19 3.03 -8.07
N ALA A 99 -6.83 3.06 -9.25
CA ALA A 99 -6.84 1.91 -10.13
C ALA A 99 -5.42 1.61 -10.65
N ALA A 100 -5.13 0.34 -10.87
CA ALA A 100 -3.89 -0.15 -11.44
C ALA A 100 -3.68 0.38 -12.88
N ASP A 101 -2.43 0.37 -13.34
CA ASP A 101 -2.04 0.77 -14.69
C ASP A 101 -2.46 2.19 -15.11
N ARG A 102 -2.62 3.08 -14.13
CA ARG A 102 -2.85 4.52 -14.35
C ARG A 102 -1.55 5.31 -14.18
N LEU A 103 -1.41 6.36 -14.98
CA LEU A 103 -0.32 7.31 -14.81
C LEU A 103 -0.51 8.05 -13.47
N PHE A 104 0.58 8.18 -12.71
CA PHE A 104 0.55 9.01 -11.51
C PHE A 104 0.22 10.47 -11.84
N PRO A 105 -0.66 11.13 -11.07
CA PRO A 105 -0.84 12.57 -11.13
C PRO A 105 0.48 13.28 -10.87
N ARG A 106 0.83 14.26 -11.71
CA ARG A 106 2.07 15.03 -11.57
C ARG A 106 1.77 16.38 -10.95
N LEU A 107 2.43 16.69 -9.83
CA LEU A 107 2.38 18.03 -9.23
C LEU A 107 3.24 19.05 -9.98
N LEU A 108 4.26 18.58 -10.71
CA LEU A 108 5.25 19.40 -11.39
C LEU A 108 5.46 18.92 -12.83
N THR A 109 5.94 19.83 -13.69
CA THR A 109 6.36 19.50 -15.05
C THR A 109 7.58 18.56 -15.01
N PRO A 110 7.56 17.44 -15.74
CA PRO A 110 8.70 16.51 -15.78
C PRO A 110 9.93 17.17 -16.38
N ASN A 111 11.10 16.97 -15.77
CA ASN A 111 12.37 17.46 -16.30
C ASN A 111 13.33 16.29 -16.56
N PHE A 112 13.55 15.99 -17.84
CA PHE A 112 14.48 14.96 -18.28
C PHE A 112 15.76 15.60 -18.82
N ARG A 113 16.91 15.20 -18.27
CA ARG A 113 18.23 15.75 -18.61
C ARG A 113 19.02 14.80 -19.53
N ASP A 114 20.08 15.33 -20.12
CA ASP A 114 21.06 14.48 -20.81
C ASP A 114 21.93 13.74 -19.79
N ALA A 115 22.40 12.56 -20.16
CA ALA A 115 23.16 11.66 -19.28
C ALA A 115 24.61 11.57 -19.77
N GLN A 116 25.40 10.70 -19.12
CA GLN A 116 26.78 10.50 -19.53
C GLN A 116 26.86 9.71 -20.85
N PRO A 117 27.93 9.87 -21.63
CA PRO A 117 28.18 9.00 -22.78
C PRO A 117 28.37 7.55 -22.35
N ASN A 118 28.00 6.62 -23.23
CA ASN A 118 28.27 5.21 -23.05
C ASN A 118 29.80 4.99 -22.91
N PRO A 119 30.28 4.38 -21.81
CA PRO A 119 31.71 4.24 -21.56
C PRO A 119 32.43 3.29 -22.53
N ALA A 120 31.70 2.37 -23.17
CA ALA A 120 32.27 1.43 -24.12
C ALA A 120 32.34 1.99 -25.55
N THR A 121 31.40 2.84 -25.95
CA THR A 121 31.25 3.32 -27.34
C THR A 121 31.46 4.82 -27.51
N GLY A 122 31.44 5.60 -26.42
CA GLY A 122 31.51 7.06 -26.43
C GLY A 122 30.24 7.76 -26.93
N LEU A 123 29.19 7.02 -27.29
CA LEU A 123 27.95 7.59 -27.80
C LEU A 123 27.15 8.28 -26.68
N ALA A 124 26.56 9.43 -26.99
CA ALA A 124 25.73 10.17 -26.05
C ALA A 124 24.48 9.38 -25.65
N THR A 125 24.10 9.44 -24.37
CA THR A 125 22.83 8.91 -23.86
C THR A 125 22.05 9.97 -23.10
N SER A 126 20.74 9.79 -22.90
CA SER A 126 19.87 10.82 -22.29
C SER A 126 18.67 10.22 -21.57
N TYR A 127 18.20 10.85 -20.50
CA TYR A 127 16.94 10.47 -19.84
C TYR A 127 15.70 10.88 -20.66
N LYS A 128 15.88 11.60 -21.77
CA LYS A 128 14.81 11.97 -22.71
C LYS A 128 14.46 10.82 -23.68
N GLN A 129 15.26 9.76 -23.73
CA GLN A 129 15.06 8.65 -24.66
C GLN A 129 14.00 7.68 -24.13
N ASN A 130 13.15 7.16 -25.03
CA ASN A 130 12.11 6.19 -24.68
C ASN A 130 12.54 4.72 -24.85
N THR A 131 13.74 4.49 -25.41
CA THR A 131 14.29 3.18 -25.74
C THR A 131 15.81 3.21 -25.61
N GLY A 132 16.43 2.07 -25.34
CA GLY A 132 17.89 1.97 -25.19
C GLY A 132 18.35 2.13 -23.75
N THR A 133 19.67 2.11 -23.54
CA THR A 133 20.29 2.21 -22.22
C THR A 133 20.70 3.64 -21.90
N VAL A 134 20.47 4.08 -20.67
CA VAL A 134 21.00 5.34 -20.12
C VAL A 134 22.25 5.01 -19.28
N PHE A 135 23.36 5.70 -19.53
CA PHE A 135 24.56 5.58 -18.70
C PHE A 135 24.67 6.79 -17.78
N ASP A 136 24.61 6.53 -16.47
CA ASP A 136 24.77 7.55 -15.45
C ASP A 136 25.35 6.95 -14.16
N SER A 137 26.54 7.39 -13.81
CA SER A 137 27.27 7.01 -12.60
C SER A 137 26.90 7.87 -11.39
N GLU A 138 26.30 9.05 -11.58
CA GLU A 138 26.03 10.01 -10.51
C GLU A 138 25.16 9.44 -9.39
N PRO A 139 24.09 8.66 -9.64
CA PRO A 139 23.29 8.07 -8.56
C PRO A 139 24.12 7.20 -7.61
N ARG A 140 25.08 6.44 -8.14
CA ARG A 140 25.95 5.60 -7.29
C ARG A 140 27.00 6.43 -6.58
N THR A 141 27.58 7.42 -7.24
CA THR A 141 28.53 8.36 -6.62
C THR A 141 27.86 9.11 -5.46
N ILE A 142 26.65 9.63 -5.66
CA ILE A 142 25.86 10.30 -4.61
C ILE A 142 25.59 9.33 -3.46
N SER A 143 25.17 8.09 -3.74
CA SER A 143 24.95 7.09 -2.68
C SER A 143 26.22 6.80 -1.88
N ASN A 144 27.37 6.67 -2.54
CA ASN A 144 28.66 6.46 -1.87
C ASN A 144 29.11 7.67 -1.05
N LEU A 145 28.67 8.88 -1.39
CA LEU A 145 29.04 10.11 -0.66
C LEU A 145 28.08 10.43 0.48
N ILE A 146 26.81 10.05 0.36
CA ILE A 146 25.74 10.44 1.29
C ILE A 146 25.24 9.27 2.16
N VAL A 147 24.98 8.10 1.57
CA VAL A 147 24.37 6.97 2.29
C VAL A 147 25.44 6.11 2.98
N ASP A 148 26.61 6.01 2.36
CA ASP A 148 27.75 5.32 2.97
C ASP A 148 28.27 6.12 4.18
N GLN A 149 28.07 5.57 5.37
CA GLN A 149 28.53 6.14 6.65
C GLN A 149 29.80 5.46 7.18
N THR A 150 30.48 4.66 6.35
CA THR A 150 31.73 4.01 6.75
C THR A 150 32.84 5.05 6.89
N THR A 151 33.52 5.08 8.04
CA THR A 151 34.62 6.02 8.29
C THR A 151 35.93 5.56 7.69
N THR A 152 36.90 6.48 7.60
CA THR A 152 38.23 6.17 7.04
C THR A 152 39.22 5.67 8.11
N ILE A 153 38.91 5.85 9.40
CA ILE A 153 39.81 5.52 10.52
C ILE A 153 39.80 4.03 10.92
N ALA A 154 38.72 3.29 10.62
CA ALA A 154 38.65 1.85 10.86
C ALA A 154 37.64 1.16 9.92
N PRO A 155 37.85 1.19 8.59
CA PRO A 155 36.97 0.48 7.68
C PRO A 155 37.00 -1.02 8.00
N PRO A 156 35.85 -1.72 7.99
CA PRO A 156 35.83 -3.16 8.18
C PRO A 156 36.73 -3.87 7.16
N PRO A 157 37.28 -5.05 7.49
CA PRO A 157 38.11 -5.81 6.57
C PRO A 157 37.38 -6.07 5.24
N GLY A 158 38.00 -5.68 4.13
CA GLY A 158 37.43 -5.84 2.78
C GLY A 158 36.58 -4.66 2.29
N VAL A 159 36.38 -3.63 3.11
CA VAL A 159 35.78 -2.36 2.70
C VAL A 159 36.88 -1.40 2.25
N GLY A 160 36.62 -0.57 1.23
CA GLY A 160 37.59 0.40 0.69
C GLY A 160 38.00 1.47 1.71
N ALA A 161 38.65 2.55 1.25
CA ALA A 161 39.23 3.60 2.11
C ALA A 161 38.24 4.39 3.00
N GLY A 162 36.96 4.00 3.08
CA GLY A 162 35.88 4.72 3.78
C GLY A 162 35.39 5.96 3.02
N ASN A 163 34.31 6.58 3.51
CA ASN A 163 33.78 7.82 2.97
C ASN A 163 34.38 9.03 3.73
N PRO A 164 35.14 9.92 3.07
CA PRO A 164 35.69 11.12 3.70
C PRO A 164 34.62 12.06 4.28
N ALA A 165 33.42 12.11 3.68
CA ALA A 165 32.32 12.93 4.20
C ALA A 165 31.76 12.34 5.50
N ALA A 166 31.66 11.02 5.61
CA ALA A 166 31.28 10.33 6.84
C ALA A 166 32.33 10.55 7.94
N GLN A 167 33.62 10.49 7.60
CA GLN A 167 34.70 10.82 8.52
C GLN A 167 34.61 12.27 9.03
N ALA A 168 34.39 13.24 8.13
CA ALA A 168 34.26 14.64 8.51
C ALA A 168 33.05 14.89 9.44
N ALA A 169 31.94 14.18 9.22
CA ALA A 169 30.77 14.22 10.10
C ALA A 169 31.08 13.62 11.48
N HIS A 170 31.82 12.50 11.54
CA HIS A 170 32.28 11.90 12.79
C HIS A 170 33.21 12.83 13.59
N ASP A 171 34.18 13.47 12.92
CA ASP A 171 35.16 14.35 13.58
C ASP A 171 34.53 15.66 14.06
N ASN A 172 33.38 16.06 13.49
CA ASN A 172 32.67 17.30 13.80
C ASN A 172 31.22 17.04 14.25
N PRO A 173 31.01 16.31 15.37
CA PRO A 173 29.68 15.86 15.82
C PRO A 173 28.74 17.03 16.14
N CYS A 174 29.27 18.22 16.41
CA CYS A 174 28.50 19.43 16.69
C CYS A 174 27.78 20.02 15.46
N GLY A 175 28.15 19.59 14.24
CA GLY A 175 27.76 20.27 13.00
C GLY A 175 28.18 21.74 12.99
N SER A 176 27.80 22.51 11.96
CA SER A 176 28.06 23.96 11.91
C SER A 176 27.15 24.78 12.85
N GLY A 177 26.13 24.14 13.44
CA GLY A 177 25.09 24.79 14.26
C GLY A 177 25.19 24.55 15.77
N GLY A 178 26.13 23.72 16.25
CA GLY A 178 26.35 23.48 17.68
C GLY A 178 25.20 22.80 18.43
N PHE A 179 24.28 22.13 17.73
CA PHE A 179 23.04 21.61 18.30
C PHE A 179 23.22 20.31 19.11
N VAL A 180 24.32 19.57 18.91
CA VAL A 180 24.65 18.35 19.67
C VAL A 180 26.15 18.32 19.96
N CYS A 181 26.58 18.84 21.11
CA CYS A 181 27.98 18.88 21.48
C CYS A 181 28.35 17.68 22.38
N GLY A 182 29.03 16.69 21.79
CA GLY A 182 29.64 15.57 22.51
C GLY A 182 30.98 15.18 21.88
N ALA A 183 31.85 14.49 22.62
CA ALA A 183 33.01 13.86 22.01
C ALA A 183 32.56 12.80 20.99
N PRO A 184 33.30 12.58 19.89
CA PRO A 184 32.97 11.53 18.92
C PRO A 184 32.75 10.19 19.63
N ALA A 185 31.63 9.52 19.34
CA ALA A 185 31.35 8.22 19.93
C ALA A 185 32.41 7.20 19.47
N PRO A 186 32.96 6.37 20.38
CA PRO A 186 33.83 5.28 19.96
C PRO A 186 33.07 4.31 19.04
N PRO A 187 33.76 3.59 18.14
CA PRO A 187 33.14 2.55 17.34
C PRO A 187 32.34 1.56 18.20
N GLU A 188 31.16 1.14 17.74
CA GLU A 188 30.33 0.20 18.49
C GLU A 188 31.05 -1.17 18.61
N PRO A 189 31.25 -1.70 19.83
CA PRO A 189 31.89 -3.00 20.00
C PRO A 189 31.09 -4.13 19.34
N GLY A 190 31.61 -4.70 18.25
CA GLY A 190 31.02 -5.86 17.58
C GLY A 190 30.18 -5.55 16.34
N ASP A 191 30.07 -4.30 15.91
CA ASP A 191 29.47 -3.97 14.61
C ASP A 191 30.44 -4.37 13.46
N PRO A 192 30.11 -5.39 12.65
CA PRO A 192 30.94 -5.80 11.53
C PRO A 192 30.96 -4.77 10.39
N THR A 193 30.08 -3.76 10.42
CA THR A 193 29.96 -2.72 9.40
C THR A 193 30.76 -1.47 9.72
N GLY A 194 31.26 -1.31 10.95
CA GLY A 194 31.98 -0.10 11.39
C GLY A 194 31.14 1.17 11.24
N SER A 195 29.81 1.02 11.19
CA SER A 195 28.87 2.11 11.08
C SER A 195 28.78 2.84 12.42
N LEU A 196 28.87 4.16 12.39
CA LEU A 196 28.65 4.94 13.59
C LEU A 196 27.18 5.29 13.67
N PHE A 197 26.52 4.84 14.73
CA PHE A 197 25.18 5.29 15.03
C PHE A 197 25.20 6.81 15.25
N ILE A 198 24.47 7.56 14.42
CA ILE A 198 24.14 8.95 14.72
C ILE A 198 23.15 8.89 15.90
N PRO A 199 23.52 9.36 17.10
CA PRO A 199 22.62 9.25 18.25
C PRO A 199 21.30 9.96 17.94
N ASN A 200 20.19 9.25 18.18
CA ASN A 200 18.89 9.86 18.11
C ASN A 200 18.81 10.95 19.19
N ILE A 201 18.34 12.14 18.81
CA ILE A 201 18.23 13.29 19.71
C ILE A 201 17.07 13.01 20.67
N THR A 202 17.36 12.89 21.97
CA THR A 202 16.37 12.99 23.05
C THR A 202 16.57 14.29 23.81
#